data_AF-A0A1V6JHF0-F1
#
_entry.id   AF-A0A1V6JHF0-F1
#
_cell.length_a   1.000
_cell.length_b   1.000
_cell.length_c   1.000
_cell.angle_alpha   90.00
_cell.angle_beta   90.00
_cell.angle_gamma   90.00
#
_symmetry.space_group_name_H-M   'P 1'
#
loop_
_entity.id
_entity.type
_entity.pdbx_description
1 polymer ?
#
loop_
_entity_poly.entity_id
_entity_poly.type
_entity_poly.pdbx_seq_one_letter_code
_entity_poly.pdbx_strand_id
1 'polypeptide(L)'
;MFSSLTTKLLKIFSWCLMIASIVFTVVFFLRIFKVTPSEQLDVAGTFIIWAYILLGLGVVFTLVLPLINFILNPKNIKGVLISLVFMAVIFIVSYLMADTTPLVTATSATDLNFSNPTVLKLTDTGLFATYLLFIISLLLLLLTGLKGVIKR
;
A
#
# COMPACT_ATOMS: atom_id res chain seq x y z
N MET A 1 28.32 6.88 8.95
CA MET A 1 27.87 7.21 10.32
C MET A 1 27.05 8.50 10.21
N PHE A 2 25.72 8.41 10.28
CA PHE A 2 24.83 9.57 10.15
C PHE A 2 25.17 10.57 11.26
N SER A 3 25.49 11.82 10.90
CA SER A 3 25.83 12.86 11.88
C SER A 3 24.65 13.09 12.84
N SER A 4 24.92 13.54 14.06
CA SER A 4 23.88 13.81 15.06
C SER A 4 22.84 14.83 14.59
N LEU A 5 23.14 15.64 13.57
CA LEU A 5 22.16 16.50 12.88
C LEU A 5 21.20 15.70 12.01
N THR A 6 21.68 14.74 11.21
CA THR A 6 20.82 13.94 10.33
C THR A 6 19.83 13.08 11.11
N THR A 7 20.22 12.55 12.28
CA THR A 7 19.32 11.79 13.15
C THR A 7 18.29 12.67 13.83
N LYS A 8 18.68 13.88 14.27
CA LYS A 8 17.73 14.89 14.79
C LYS A 8 16.75 15.35 13.72
N LEU A 9 17.21 15.58 12.49
CA LEU A 9 16.37 15.96 11.35
C LEU A 9 15.40 14.84 10.96
N LEU A 10 15.86 13.59 10.91
CA LEU A 10 14.97 12.44 10.66
C LEU A 10 13.93 12.29 11.78
N LYS A 11 14.32 12.51 13.04
CA LYS A 11 13.41 12.42 14.19
C LYS A 11 12.36 13.54 14.17
N ILE A 12 12.74 14.78 13.85
CA ILE A 12 11.78 15.89 13.75
C ILE A 12 10.82 15.67 12.57
N PHE A 13 11.35 15.26 11.41
CA PHE A 13 10.52 14.95 10.24
C PHE A 13 9.52 13.84 10.53
N SER A 14 9.96 12.76 11.19
CA SER A 14 9.08 11.66 11.60
C SER A 14 8.01 12.11 12.60
N TRP A 15 8.35 12.96 13.56
CA TRP A 15 7.38 13.51 14.52
C TRP A 15 6.35 14.42 13.84
N CYS A 16 6.78 15.26 12.90
CA CYS A 16 5.87 16.06 12.08
C CYS A 16 4.89 15.19 11.31
N LEU A 17 5.37 14.10 10.71
CA LEU A 17 4.55 13.17 9.94
C LEU A 17 3.53 12.43 10.82
N MET A 18 3.93 12.07 12.05
CA MET A 18 3.04 11.47 13.05
C MET A 18 1.93 12.45 13.48
N ILE A 19 2.29 13.70 13.80
CA ILE A 19 1.31 14.73 14.16
C ILE A 19 0.34 14.97 13.00
N ALA A 20 0.85 15.06 11.77
CA ALA A 20 0.01 15.23 10.60
C ALA A 20 -1.01 14.09 10.45
N SER A 21 -0.60 12.84 10.68
CA SER A 21 -1.49 11.67 10.65
C SER A 21 -2.58 11.72 11.73
N ILE A 22 -2.22 12.11 12.96
CA ILE A 22 -3.17 12.26 14.06
C ILE A 22 -4.18 13.36 13.72
N VAL A 23 -3.70 14.52 13.28
CA VAL A 23 -4.57 15.65 12.89
C VAL A 23 -5.50 15.25 11.75
N PHE A 24 -5.00 14.58 10.72
CA PHE A 24 -5.80 14.11 9.60
C PHE A 24 -6.94 13.18 10.04
N THR A 25 -6.62 12.24 10.94
CA THR A 25 -7.60 11.31 11.53
C THR A 25 -8.63 12.04 12.37
N VAL A 26 -8.20 12.95 13.25
CA VAL A 26 -9.11 13.72 14.11
C VAL A 26 -10.05 14.59 13.26
N VAL A 27 -9.53 15.27 12.24
CA VAL A 27 -10.34 16.11 11.33
C VAL A 27 -11.37 15.27 10.56
N PHE A 28 -11.00 14.07 10.11
CA PHE A 28 -11.93 13.14 9.46
C PHE A 28 -13.12 12.81 10.36
N PHE A 29 -12.86 12.32 11.57
CA PHE A 29 -13.93 11.94 12.50
C PHE A 29 -14.77 13.15 12.92
N LEU A 30 -14.13 14.28 13.27
CA LEU A 30 -14.85 15.51 13.64
C LEU A 30 -15.76 16.04 12.54
N ARG A 31 -15.39 15.87 11.27
CA ARG A 31 -16.24 16.25 10.13
C ARG A 31 -17.41 15.28 9.96
N ILE A 32 -17.17 13.97 10.02
CA ILE A 32 -18.23 12.96 9.89
C ILE A 32 -19.28 13.08 10.99
N PHE A 33 -18.89 13.35 12.23
CA PHE A 33 -19.82 13.49 13.35
C PHE A 33 -20.68 14.75 13.31
N LYS A 34 -20.26 15.79 12.58
CA LYS A 34 -20.97 17.09 12.51
C LYS A 34 -22.01 17.17 11.38
N VAL A 35 -22.08 16.14 10.54
CA VAL A 35 -22.69 16.20 9.22
C VAL A 35 -23.82 15.16 9.12
N THR A 36 -24.89 15.47 8.38
CA THR A 36 -26.06 14.59 8.26
C THR A 36 -25.73 13.31 7.48
N PRO A 37 -26.47 12.19 7.65
CA PRO A 37 -26.17 10.93 6.96
C PRO A 37 -26.06 11.04 5.43
N SER A 38 -26.80 11.97 4.82
CA SER A 38 -26.74 12.25 3.38
C SER A 38 -25.45 12.93 2.92
N GLU A 39 -24.78 13.66 3.80
CA GLU A 39 -23.57 14.45 3.48
C GLU A 39 -22.28 13.73 3.95
N GLN A 40 -22.39 12.65 4.73
CA GLN A 40 -21.24 11.83 5.16
C GLN A 40 -20.47 11.24 3.98
N LEU A 41 -21.17 10.89 2.89
CA LEU A 41 -20.55 10.38 1.66
C LEU A 41 -19.65 11.41 0.99
N ASP A 42 -20.03 12.69 0.99
CA ASP A 42 -19.26 13.76 0.36
C ASP A 42 -18.00 14.09 1.17
N VAL A 43 -18.14 14.10 2.51
CA VAL A 43 -16.99 14.19 3.41
C VAL A 43 -16.04 13.03 3.14
N ALA A 44 -16.52 11.78 3.14
CA ALA A 44 -15.69 10.61 2.85
C ALA A 44 -15.01 10.70 1.47
N GLY A 45 -15.74 11.13 0.43
CA GLY A 45 -15.22 11.32 -0.92
C GLY A 45 -14.01 12.26 -0.97
N THR A 46 -14.04 13.35 -0.20
CA THR A 46 -12.91 14.29 -0.09
C THR A 46 -11.65 13.61 0.45
N PHE A 47 -11.78 12.77 1.48
CA PHE A 47 -10.65 12.05 2.06
C PHE A 47 -10.13 10.92 1.16
N ILE A 48 -11.02 10.28 0.39
CA ILE A 48 -10.65 9.30 -0.64
C ILE A 48 -9.80 9.96 -1.74
N ILE A 49 -10.12 11.18 -2.17
CA ILE A 49 -9.27 11.97 -3.08
C ILE A 49 -7.85 12.14 -2.51
N TRP A 50 -7.73 12.52 -1.24
CA TRP A 50 -6.44 12.68 -0.59
C TRP A 50 -5.66 11.37 -0.49
N ALA A 51 -6.35 10.26 -0.23
CA ALA A 51 -5.74 8.94 -0.25
C ALA A 51 -5.15 8.61 -1.63
N TYR A 52 -5.86 8.92 -2.72
CA TYR A 52 -5.32 8.74 -4.08
C TYR A 52 -4.11 9.63 -4.36
N ILE A 53 -4.11 10.90 -3.92
CA ILE A 53 -2.96 11.80 -4.06
C ILE A 53 -1.73 11.26 -3.31
N LEU A 54 -1.92 10.86 -2.06
CA LEU A 54 -0.86 10.31 -1.21
C LEU A 54 -0.32 8.98 -1.76
N LEU A 55 -1.21 8.11 -2.26
CA LEU A 55 -0.84 6.87 -2.92
C LEU A 55 0.00 7.16 -4.18
N GLY A 56 -0.43 8.11 -5.01
CA GLY A 56 0.32 8.53 -6.20
C GLY A 56 1.72 9.04 -5.86
N LEU A 57 1.84 9.92 -4.85
CA LEU A 57 3.14 10.38 -4.35
C LEU A 57 4.00 9.23 -3.81
N GLY A 58 3.38 8.28 -3.11
CA GLY A 58 4.04 7.07 -2.62
C GLY A 58 4.66 6.27 -3.76
N VAL A 59 3.91 5.99 -4.82
CA VAL A 59 4.40 5.29 -6.01
C VAL A 59 5.57 6.05 -6.65
N VAL A 60 5.45 7.37 -6.81
CA VAL A 60 6.52 8.21 -7.36
C VAL A 60 7.79 8.07 -6.51
N PHE A 61 7.71 8.22 -5.19
CA PHE A 61 8.89 8.09 -4.33
C PHE A 61 9.47 6.67 -4.32
N THR A 62 8.62 5.65 -4.30
CA THR A 62 9.05 4.24 -4.35
C THR A 62 9.79 3.90 -5.65
N LEU A 63 9.49 4.57 -6.77
CA LEU A 63 10.22 4.37 -8.02
C LEU A 63 11.45 5.27 -8.13
N VAL A 64 11.33 6.55 -7.77
CA VAL A 64 12.40 7.55 -7.93
C VAL A 64 13.56 7.31 -6.96
N LEU A 65 13.29 6.98 -5.70
CA LEU A 65 14.35 6.78 -4.69
C LEU A 65 15.31 5.63 -5.04
N PRO A 66 14.83 4.44 -5.44
CA PRO A 66 15.71 3.37 -5.93
C PRO A 66 16.41 3.74 -7.24
N LEU A 67 15.75 4.44 -8.17
CA LEU A 67 16.39 4.88 -9.42
C LEU A 67 17.58 5.81 -9.16
N ILE A 68 17.42 6.79 -8.26
CA ILE A 68 18.53 7.68 -7.87
C ILE A 68 19.65 6.87 -7.21
N ASN A 69 19.32 5.93 -6.32
CA ASN A 69 20.30 5.09 -5.66
C ASN A 69 21.04 4.16 -6.64
N PHE A 70 20.35 3.67 -7.67
CA PHE A 70 20.92 2.87 -8.75
C PHE A 70 22.00 3.64 -9.52
N ILE A 71 21.73 4.90 -9.87
CA ILE A 71 22.67 5.77 -10.60
C ILE A 71 23.91 6.05 -9.73
N LEU A 72 23.70 6.28 -8.43
CA LEU A 72 24.78 6.60 -7.50
C LEU A 72 25.60 5.35 -7.07
N ASN A 73 25.01 4.15 -7.06
CA ASN A 73 25.66 2.91 -6.58
C ASN A 73 25.27 1.66 -7.40
N PRO A 74 25.91 1.42 -8.56
CA PRO A 74 25.54 0.33 -9.47
C PRO A 74 25.90 -1.09 -8.99
N LYS A 75 26.62 -1.25 -7.87
CA LYS A 75 27.09 -2.59 -7.44
C LYS A 75 25.98 -3.54 -6.95
N ASN A 76 24.82 -3.04 -6.54
CA ASN A 76 23.78 -3.85 -5.87
C ASN A 76 22.50 -4.10 -6.69
N ILE A 77 22.55 -3.83 -8.00
CA ILE A 77 21.39 -3.89 -8.89
C ILE A 77 20.74 -5.28 -8.94
N LYS A 78 21.55 -6.34 -8.88
CA LYS A 78 21.08 -7.71 -9.05
C LYS A 78 20.03 -8.11 -7.99
N GLY A 79 20.18 -7.64 -6.75
CA GLY A 79 19.23 -7.92 -5.67
C GLY A 79 17.91 -7.15 -5.82
N VAL A 80 17.94 -5.93 -6.37
CA VAL A 80 16.71 -5.17 -6.66
C VAL A 80 15.98 -5.76 -7.86
N LEU A 81 16.72 -6.22 -8.87
CA LEU A 81 16.12 -6.83 -10.05
C LEU A 81 15.46 -8.16 -9.71
N ILE A 82 16.08 -8.98 -8.85
CA ILE A 82 15.49 -10.25 -8.42
C ILE A 82 14.21 -10.03 -7.62
N SER A 83 14.17 -9.02 -6.75
CA SER A 83 12.96 -8.71 -5.96
C SER A 83 11.84 -8.15 -6.84
N LEU A 84 12.17 -7.34 -7.85
CA LEU A 84 11.19 -6.82 -8.81
C LEU A 84 10.58 -7.94 -9.66
N VAL A 85 11.40 -8.88 -10.15
CA VAL A 85 10.91 -10.06 -10.89
C VAL A 85 10.02 -10.91 -10.01
N PHE A 86 10.42 -11.18 -8.76
CA PHE A 86 9.60 -11.95 -7.82
C PHE A 86 8.24 -11.27 -7.57
N MET A 87 8.23 -9.95 -7.38
CA MET A 87 7.00 -9.18 -7.23
C MET A 87 6.11 -9.29 -8.48
N ALA A 88 6.69 -9.12 -9.67
CA ALA A 88 5.95 -9.24 -10.94
C ALA A 88 5.29 -10.61 -11.10
N VAL A 89 6.00 -11.70 -10.74
CA VAL A 89 5.43 -13.07 -10.77
C VAL A 89 4.20 -13.18 -9.87
N ILE A 90 4.23 -12.61 -8.68
CA ILE A 90 3.08 -12.65 -7.76
C ILE A 90 1.88 -11.90 -8.34
N PHE A 91 2.10 -10.71 -8.91
CA PHE A 91 1.03 -9.96 -9.56
C PHE A 91 0.44 -10.70 -10.76
N ILE A 92 1.27 -11.37 -11.57
CA ILE A 92 0.79 -12.18 -12.70
C ILE A 92 -0.07 -13.34 -12.20
N VAL A 93 0.40 -14.11 -11.22
CA VAL A 93 -0.37 -15.23 -10.64
C VAL A 93 -1.69 -14.72 -10.06
N SER A 94 -1.66 -13.60 -9.34
CA SER A 94 -2.85 -12.98 -8.75
C SER A 94 -3.84 -12.54 -9.82
N TYR A 95 -3.35 -11.97 -10.92
CA TYR A 95 -4.20 -11.56 -12.05
C TYR A 95 -4.84 -12.75 -12.77
N LEU A 96 -4.13 -13.87 -12.88
CA LEU A 96 -4.69 -15.09 -13.45
C LEU A 96 -5.78 -15.70 -12.56
N MET A 97 -5.64 -15.56 -11.23
CA MET A 97 -6.62 -16.05 -10.26
C MET A 97 -7.83 -15.13 -10.06
N ALA A 98 -7.69 -13.84 -10.37
CA ALA A 98 -8.75 -12.86 -10.16
C ALA A 98 -10.02 -13.19 -10.97
N ASP A 99 -11.19 -12.96 -10.40
CA ASP A 99 -12.48 -13.14 -11.06
C ASP A 99 -13.12 -11.79 -11.43
N THR A 100 -13.98 -11.80 -12.44
CA THR A 100 -14.76 -10.65 -12.90
C THR A 100 -16.26 -10.82 -12.71
N THR A 101 -16.70 -11.83 -11.96
CA THR A 101 -18.11 -12.04 -11.63
C THR A 101 -18.71 -10.79 -10.97
N PRO A 102 -19.78 -10.19 -11.55
CA PRO A 102 -20.42 -9.01 -10.97
C PRO A 102 -20.86 -9.22 -9.52
N LEU A 103 -20.58 -8.24 -8.68
CA LEU A 103 -20.90 -8.29 -7.26
C LEU A 103 -22.27 -7.67 -7.00
N VAL A 104 -23.14 -8.41 -6.31
CA VAL A 104 -24.45 -7.91 -5.87
C VAL A 104 -24.31 -7.40 -4.44
N THR A 105 -24.43 -6.09 -4.27
CA THR A 105 -24.33 -5.35 -3.00
C THR A 105 -25.48 -4.35 -2.90
N ALA A 106 -25.67 -3.77 -1.71
CA ALA A 106 -26.70 -2.76 -1.45
C ALA A 106 -26.60 -1.52 -2.37
N THR A 107 -25.41 -1.27 -2.95
CA THR A 107 -25.15 -0.14 -3.85
C THR A 107 -24.90 -0.56 -5.30
N SER A 108 -24.96 -1.86 -5.63
CA SER A 108 -24.67 -2.35 -6.99
C SER A 108 -25.66 -1.85 -8.05
N ALA A 109 -26.85 -1.38 -7.64
CA ALA A 109 -27.84 -0.79 -8.55
C ALA A 109 -27.51 0.66 -8.95
N THR A 110 -26.71 1.37 -8.16
CA THR A 110 -26.36 2.79 -8.38
C THR A 110 -24.89 2.98 -8.73
N ASP A 111 -24.02 2.03 -8.39
CA ASP A 111 -22.59 2.08 -8.68
C ASP A 111 -22.19 1.00 -9.71
N LEU A 112 -21.89 1.46 -10.92
CA LEU A 112 -21.49 0.62 -12.06
C LEU A 112 -20.13 -0.06 -11.84
N ASN A 113 -19.32 0.38 -10.87
CA ASN A 113 -18.03 -0.24 -10.57
C ASN A 113 -18.18 -1.70 -10.12
N PHE A 114 -19.29 -2.07 -9.46
CA PHE A 114 -19.55 -3.44 -9.01
C PHE A 114 -19.92 -4.42 -10.15
N SER A 115 -20.18 -3.89 -11.35
CA SER A 115 -20.43 -4.68 -12.57
C SER A 115 -19.34 -4.47 -13.63
N ASN A 116 -18.36 -3.60 -13.37
CA ASN A 116 -17.30 -3.30 -14.31
C ASN A 116 -16.19 -4.39 -14.22
N PRO A 117 -15.99 -5.21 -15.27
CA PRO A 117 -15.05 -6.32 -15.22
C PRO A 117 -13.61 -5.86 -14.99
N THR A 118 -13.23 -4.67 -15.47
CA THR A 118 -11.88 -4.11 -15.27
C THR A 118 -11.64 -3.75 -13.80
N VAL A 119 -12.61 -3.10 -13.16
CA VAL A 119 -12.51 -2.70 -11.75
C VAL A 119 -12.49 -3.91 -10.84
N LEU A 120 -13.34 -4.91 -11.13
CA LEU A 120 -13.37 -6.18 -10.40
C LEU A 120 -12.05 -6.94 -10.54
N LYS A 121 -11.56 -7.12 -11.78
CA LYS A 121 -10.31 -7.84 -12.03
C LYS A 121 -9.14 -7.19 -11.28
N LEU A 122 -9.03 -5.87 -11.31
CA LEU A 122 -7.91 -5.15 -10.70
C LEU A 122 -7.99 -5.19 -9.17
N THR A 123 -9.18 -4.97 -8.61
CA THR A 123 -9.42 -5.06 -7.16
C THR A 123 -9.09 -6.46 -6.65
N ASP A 124 -9.58 -7.49 -7.33
CA ASP A 124 -9.39 -8.88 -6.92
C ASP A 124 -7.93 -9.33 -7.09
N THR A 125 -7.25 -8.84 -8.15
CA THR A 125 -5.80 -9.03 -8.32
C THR A 125 -5.01 -8.45 -7.14
N GLY A 126 -5.36 -7.23 -6.69
CA GLY A 126 -4.70 -6.61 -5.54
C GLY A 126 -4.93 -7.37 -4.25
N LEU A 127 -6.14 -7.93 -4.08
CA LEU A 127 -6.51 -8.74 -2.94
C LEU A 127 -5.72 -10.06 -2.90
N PHE A 128 -5.73 -10.82 -4.00
CA PHE A 128 -4.94 -12.04 -4.13
C PHE A 128 -3.44 -11.79 -3.97
N ALA A 129 -2.89 -10.72 -4.55
CA ALA A 129 -1.49 -10.37 -4.41
C ALA A 129 -1.11 -10.15 -2.95
N THR A 130 -1.96 -9.42 -2.21
CA THR A 130 -1.76 -9.16 -0.78
C THR A 130 -1.84 -10.45 0.04
N TYR A 131 -2.82 -11.32 -0.23
CA TYR A 131 -2.96 -12.59 0.47
C TYR A 131 -1.80 -13.55 0.21
N LEU A 132 -1.33 -13.66 -1.04
CA LEU A 132 -0.17 -14.47 -1.38
C LEU A 132 1.08 -13.96 -0.69
N LEU A 133 1.36 -12.66 -0.75
CA LEU A 133 2.49 -12.05 -0.06
C LEU A 133 2.43 -12.28 1.45
N PHE A 134 1.24 -12.18 2.05
CA PHE A 134 1.06 -12.39 3.47
C PHE A 134 1.36 -13.85 3.88
N ILE A 135 0.80 -14.83 3.16
CA ILE A 135 1.04 -16.26 3.42
C ILE A 135 2.53 -16.61 3.21
N ILE A 136 3.12 -16.13 2.12
CA ILE A 136 4.55 -16.32 1.82
C ILE A 136 5.39 -15.72 2.95
N SER A 137 5.09 -14.49 3.39
CA SER A 137 5.80 -13.83 4.49
C SER A 137 5.72 -14.63 5.79
N LEU A 138 4.55 -15.16 6.14
CA LEU A 138 4.38 -16.00 7.33
C LEU A 138 5.22 -17.28 7.23
N LEU A 139 5.19 -17.97 6.08
CA LEU A 139 5.99 -19.18 5.86
C LEU A 139 7.49 -18.90 5.97
N LEU A 140 7.99 -17.81 5.37
CA LEU A 140 9.39 -17.42 5.51
C LEU A 140 9.77 -17.10 6.96
N LEU A 141 8.90 -16.42 7.70
CA LEU A 141 9.13 -16.10 9.11
C LEU A 141 9.23 -17.37 9.95
N LEU A 142 8.34 -18.35 9.74
CA LEU A 142 8.40 -19.64 10.43
C LEU A 142 9.68 -20.42 10.08
N LEU A 143 10.03 -20.49 8.79
CA LEU A 143 11.23 -21.20 8.33
C LEU A 143 12.52 -20.56 8.84
N THR A 144 12.59 -19.23 8.88
CA THR A 144 13.76 -18.50 9.41
C THR A 144 13.86 -18.64 10.91
N GLY A 145 12.73 -18.59 11.64
CA GLY A 145 12.66 -18.88 13.07
C GLY A 145 13.15 -20.29 13.39
N LEU A 146 12.65 -21.31 12.68
CA LEU A 146 13.02 -22.72 12.92
C LEU A 146 14.49 -22.99 12.62
N LYS A 147 15.02 -22.45 11.51
CA LYS A 147 16.45 -22.55 11.18
C LYS A 147 17.33 -21.82 12.19
N GLY A 148 16.86 -20.71 12.75
CA GLY A 148 17.56 -19.98 13.81
C GLY A 148 17.67 -20.77 15.11
N VAL A 149 16.65 -21.55 15.46
CA VAL A 149 16.65 -22.42 16.66
C VAL A 149 17.56 -23.64 16.46
N ILE A 150 17.52 -24.27 15.28
CA ILE A 150 18.30 -25.50 15.01
C ILE A 150 19.80 -25.21 14.85
N LYS A 151 20.17 -24.00 14.40
CA LYS A 151 21.57 -23.62 14.14
C LYS A 151 22.27 -22.99 15.35
N ARG A 152 21.64 -23.02 16.53
CA ARG A 152 22.19 -22.56 17.82
C ARG A 152 22.50 -23.76 18.69
#